data_AF-A0A8S2GAJ1-F1
#
_entry.id   AF-A0A8S2GAJ1-F1
#
_cell.length_a   1.000
_cell.length_b   1.000
_cell.length_c   1.000
_cell.angle_alpha   90.00
_cell.angle_beta   90.00
_cell.angle_gamma   90.00
#
_symmetry.space_group_name_H-M   'P 1'
#
loop_
_entity.id
_entity.type
_entity.pdbx_description
1 polymer ?
#
loop_
_entity_poly.entity_id
_entity_poly.type
_entity_poly.pdbx_seq_one_letter_code
_entity_poly.pdbx_strand_id
1 'polypeptide(L)'
;AEKGVEPIIPHQLPFMIRLTSEVLESNGSSSMASVCGASLALMDAGVSIIEPVAGVAIGLVSKQNPENSAISDYRVLTDILGIEDYMGDMDFKVAGTKDSLTALQVDIKGMQGLPLKIVTE
;
A
#
# COMPACT_ATOMS: atom_id res chain seq x y z
N ALA A 1 4.42 -2.51 -6.39
CA ALA A 1 4.35 -1.32 -7.25
C ALA A 1 3.83 -1.66 -8.64
N GLU A 2 4.53 -2.50 -9.43
CA GLU A 2 4.12 -2.87 -10.80
C GLU A 2 2.64 -3.25 -10.93
N LYS A 3 2.17 -4.26 -10.16
CA LYS A 3 0.75 -4.66 -10.14
C LYS A 3 -0.24 -3.58 -9.71
N GLY A 4 0.22 -2.57 -8.97
CA GLY A 4 -0.62 -1.43 -8.61
C GLY A 4 -0.84 -0.48 -9.78
N VAL A 5 0.08 -0.43 -10.73
CA VAL A 5 0.06 0.46 -11.89
C VAL A 5 -0.40 -0.25 -13.15
N GLU A 6 -0.12 -1.55 -13.30
CA GLU A 6 -0.50 -2.35 -14.48
C GLU A 6 -1.97 -2.18 -14.91
N PRO A 7 -2.97 -2.16 -14.00
CA PRO A 7 -4.37 -2.03 -14.39
C PRO A 7 -4.75 -0.69 -15.06
N ILE A 8 -3.95 0.37 -14.85
CA ILE A 8 -4.19 1.68 -15.48
C ILE A 8 -3.45 1.85 -16.81
N ILE A 9 -2.63 0.86 -17.22
CA ILE A 9 -1.89 0.88 -18.48
C ILE A 9 -2.80 0.40 -19.63
N PRO A 10 -2.94 1.16 -20.73
CA PRO A 10 -3.68 0.70 -21.89
C PRO A 10 -3.08 -0.57 -22.51
N HIS A 11 -3.94 -1.49 -22.95
CA HIS A 11 -3.50 -2.73 -23.60
C HIS A 11 -2.81 -2.52 -24.97
N GLN A 12 -3.07 -1.41 -25.65
CA GLN A 12 -2.53 -1.12 -26.98
C GLN A 12 -1.64 0.11 -26.93
N LEU A 13 -0.33 -0.11 -26.92
CA LEU A 13 0.68 0.92 -27.00
C LEU A 13 1.67 0.57 -28.12
N PRO A 14 2.17 1.56 -28.89
CA PRO A 14 3.13 1.32 -29.96
C PRO A 14 4.56 1.10 -29.44
N PHE A 15 4.76 1.02 -28.12
CA PHE A 15 6.05 0.92 -27.45
C PHE A 15 5.94 0.11 -26.15
N MET A 16 7.09 -0.36 -25.67
CA MET A 16 7.23 -0.97 -24.34
C MET A 16 7.45 0.11 -23.29
N ILE A 17 6.80 -0.04 -22.14
CA ILE A 17 7.03 0.83 -20.97
C ILE A 17 8.02 0.12 -20.05
N ARG A 18 9.05 0.85 -19.60
CA ARG A 18 9.93 0.43 -18.52
C ARG A 18 9.98 1.54 -17.48
N LEU A 19 9.38 1.29 -16.33
CA LEU A 19 9.46 2.17 -15.16
C LEU A 19 10.62 1.73 -14.27
N THR A 20 11.32 2.68 -13.67
CA THR A 20 12.35 2.43 -12.66
C THR A 20 12.04 3.31 -11.46
N SER A 21 11.96 2.70 -10.28
CA SER A 21 11.75 3.40 -9.02
C SER A 21 12.94 3.12 -8.13
N GLU A 22 13.65 4.18 -7.75
CA GLU A 22 14.83 4.13 -6.88
C GLU A 22 14.48 4.82 -5.56
N VAL A 23 14.56 4.07 -4.47
CA VAL A 23 14.30 4.60 -3.12
C VAL A 23 15.57 5.29 -2.65
N LEU A 24 15.63 6.61 -2.80
CA LEU A 24 16.79 7.42 -2.41
C LEU A 24 16.84 7.67 -0.90
N GLU A 25 15.67 7.74 -0.27
CA GLU A 25 15.50 7.87 1.18
C GLU A 25 14.35 6.94 1.62
N SER A 26 14.45 6.38 2.83
CA SER A 26 13.47 5.42 3.33
C SER A 26 13.10 5.70 4.77
N ASN A 27 11.83 6.04 4.99
CA ASN A 27 11.23 6.18 6.33
C ASN A 27 9.81 5.58 6.41
N GLY A 28 9.47 4.68 5.50
CA GLY A 28 8.14 4.07 5.40
C GLY A 28 7.60 4.06 3.96
N SER A 29 6.65 3.17 3.69
CA SER A 29 5.77 3.21 2.50
C SER A 29 6.46 3.29 1.11
N SER A 30 7.73 2.87 0.97
CA SER A 30 8.50 3.10 -0.26
C SER A 30 7.90 2.44 -1.51
N SER A 31 7.27 1.26 -1.36
CA SER A 31 6.59 0.59 -2.47
C SER A 31 5.32 1.30 -2.94
N MET A 32 4.65 2.02 -2.04
CA MET A 32 3.47 2.84 -2.33
C MET A 32 3.87 4.19 -2.91
N ALA A 33 4.95 4.78 -2.41
CA ALA A 33 5.58 5.94 -3.05
C ALA A 33 5.99 5.63 -4.50
N SER A 34 6.52 4.42 -4.77
CA SER A 34 6.80 3.97 -6.15
C SER A 34 5.56 3.88 -7.03
N VAL A 35 4.37 3.57 -6.48
CA VAL A 35 3.10 3.62 -7.23
C VAL A 35 2.76 5.06 -7.60
N CYS A 36 2.81 5.98 -6.63
CA CYS A 36 2.57 7.40 -6.86
C CYS A 36 3.55 7.99 -7.89
N GLY A 37 4.84 7.72 -7.72
CA GLY A 37 5.90 8.17 -8.63
C GLY A 37 5.75 7.60 -10.04
N ALA A 38 5.39 6.31 -10.15
CA ALA A 38 5.09 5.70 -11.44
C ALA A 38 3.88 6.36 -12.13
N SER A 39 2.80 6.64 -11.40
CA SER A 39 1.63 7.32 -11.95
C SER A 39 2.01 8.71 -12.51
N LEU A 40 2.81 9.47 -11.77
CA LEU A 40 3.28 10.78 -12.21
C LEU A 40 4.22 10.69 -13.41
N ALA A 41 5.19 9.76 -13.38
CA ALA A 41 6.16 9.58 -14.47
C ALA A 41 5.49 9.13 -15.78
N LEU A 42 4.43 8.32 -15.70
CA LEU A 42 3.65 7.92 -16.89
C LEU A 42 2.92 9.11 -17.51
N MET A 43 2.32 9.96 -16.68
CA MET A 43 1.67 11.19 -17.17
C MET A 43 2.68 12.14 -17.82
N ASP A 44 3.85 12.32 -17.19
CA ASP A 44 4.93 13.17 -17.71
C ASP A 44 5.50 12.64 -19.03
N ALA A 45 5.66 11.32 -19.14
CA ALA A 45 6.07 10.65 -20.37
C ALA A 45 5.00 10.67 -21.49
N GLY A 46 3.81 11.21 -21.23
CA GLY A 46 2.71 11.29 -22.19
C GLY A 46 2.01 9.95 -22.45
N VAL A 47 2.12 8.99 -21.54
CA VAL A 47 1.37 7.74 -21.61
C VAL A 47 -0.09 8.03 -21.26
N SER A 48 -1.01 7.69 -22.16
CA SER A 48 -2.46 7.84 -21.95
C SER A 48 -3.02 6.83 -20.96
N ILE A 49 -2.64 6.93 -19.68
CA ILE A 49 -3.16 6.08 -18.61
C ILE A 49 -4.68 6.26 -18.44
N ILE A 50 -5.35 5.21 -17.96
CA ILE A 50 -6.81 5.21 -17.77
C ILE A 50 -7.21 6.21 -16.68
N GLU A 51 -6.52 6.16 -15.53
CA GLU A 51 -6.75 7.04 -14.39
C GLU A 51 -5.48 7.10 -13.51
N PRO A 52 -5.19 8.22 -12.82
CA PRO A 52 -4.14 8.27 -11.80
C PRO A 52 -4.29 7.18 -10.74
N VAL A 53 -3.16 6.65 -10.26
CA VAL A 53 -3.12 5.69 -9.14
C VAL A 53 -2.23 6.22 -8.02
N ALA A 54 -2.66 6.02 -6.77
CA ALA A 54 -1.89 6.31 -5.58
C ALA A 54 -1.84 5.09 -4.66
N GLY A 55 -0.92 5.08 -3.70
CA GLY A 55 -0.88 4.06 -2.67
C GLY A 55 -0.50 4.63 -1.31
N VAL A 56 -0.85 3.90 -0.25
CA VAL A 56 -0.53 4.24 1.14
C VAL A 56 -0.30 2.96 1.97
N ALA A 57 0.54 3.06 2.99
CA ALA A 57 0.71 2.02 4.00
C ALA A 57 -0.08 2.38 5.25
N ILE A 58 -0.82 1.42 5.77
CA ILE A 58 -1.67 1.53 6.95
C ILE A 58 -1.14 0.55 7.99
N GLY A 59 -0.89 1.03 9.19
CA GLY A 59 -0.47 0.20 10.32
C GLY A 59 -1.58 -0.08 11.30
N LEU A 60 -1.28 -0.99 12.21
CA LEU A 60 -2.13 -1.32 13.35
C LEU A 60 -1.28 -1.39 14.62
N VAL A 61 -1.78 -0.78 15.69
CA VAL A 61 -1.32 -1.06 17.04
C VAL A 61 -2.49 -1.64 17.81
N SER A 62 -2.33 -2.83 18.38
CA SER A 62 -3.37 -3.56 19.08
C SER A 62 -2.95 -3.90 20.51
N LYS A 63 -3.94 -3.97 21.39
CA LYS A 63 -3.78 -4.47 22.77
C LYS A 63 -4.47 -5.81 22.89
N GLN A 64 -3.70 -6.89 22.98
CA GLN A 64 -4.24 -8.22 23.17
C GLN A 64 -4.64 -8.47 24.63
N ASN A 65 -5.71 -9.22 24.83
CA ASN A 65 -6.10 -9.77 26.12
C ASN A 65 -5.18 -10.96 26.46
N PRO A 66 -4.48 -10.94 27.62
CA PRO A 66 -3.55 -12.01 28.00
C PRO A 66 -4.17 -13.42 28.11
N GLU A 67 -5.48 -13.52 28.35
CA GLU A 67 -6.14 -14.81 28.62
C GLU A 67 -6.58 -15.54 27.35
N ASN A 68 -6.93 -14.81 26.29
CA ASN A 68 -7.53 -15.39 25.09
C ASN A 68 -6.97 -14.82 23.77
N SER A 69 -5.94 -13.97 23.85
CA SER A 69 -5.28 -13.30 22.71
C SER A 69 -6.24 -12.46 21.84
N ALA A 70 -7.45 -12.17 22.31
CA ALA A 70 -8.39 -11.34 21.59
C ALA A 70 -7.97 -9.86 21.67
N ILE A 71 -8.21 -9.10 20.61
CA ILE A 71 -7.93 -7.67 20.57
C ILE A 71 -8.92 -6.94 21.48
N SER A 72 -8.41 -6.30 22.54
CA SER A 72 -9.20 -5.53 23.52
C SER A 72 -9.32 -4.05 23.16
N ASP A 73 -8.31 -3.48 22.48
CA ASP A 73 -8.32 -2.14 21.90
C ASP A 73 -7.35 -2.12 20.70
N TYR A 74 -7.56 -1.21 19.75
CA TYR A 74 -6.64 -1.02 18.62
C TYR A 74 -6.70 0.40 18.03
N ARG A 75 -5.64 0.80 17.35
CA ARG A 75 -5.56 2.03 16.56
C ARG A 75 -5.03 1.71 15.17
N VAL A 76 -5.76 2.17 14.16
CA VAL A 76 -5.33 2.18 12.76
C VAL A 76 -4.51 3.45 12.54
N LEU A 77 -3.34 3.30 11.92
CA LEU A 77 -2.40 4.39 11.65
C LEU A 77 -2.26 4.57 10.15
N THR A 78 -2.56 5.76 9.63
CA THR A 78 -2.40 6.06 8.19
C THR A 78 -1.01 6.62 7.91
N ASP A 79 -0.38 6.14 6.83
CA ASP A 79 0.94 6.55 6.36
C ASP A 79 2.03 6.37 7.41
N ILE A 80 2.22 5.11 7.81
CA ILE A 80 3.12 4.75 8.89
C ILE A 80 4.59 5.04 8.60
N LEU A 81 5.28 5.48 9.65
CA LEU A 81 6.74 5.53 9.70
C LEU A 81 7.32 4.11 9.78
N GLY A 82 8.60 3.97 9.44
CA GLY A 82 9.32 2.70 9.58
C GLY A 82 9.34 2.15 11.02
N ILE A 83 9.31 3.02 12.03
CA ILE A 83 9.22 2.61 13.44
C ILE A 83 7.83 2.09 13.81
N GLU A 84 6.78 2.70 13.28
CA GLU A 84 5.38 2.27 13.51
C GLU A 84 5.10 0.96 12.80
N ASP A 85 5.74 0.72 11.66
CA ASP A 85 5.75 -0.57 10.96
C ASP A 85 6.46 -1.66 11.77
N TYR A 86 7.66 -1.39 12.30
CA TYR A 86 8.44 -2.37 13.06
C TYR A 86 7.82 -2.71 14.43
N MET A 87 7.25 -1.72 15.10
CA MET A 87 6.62 -1.88 16.43
C MET A 87 5.14 -2.26 16.36
N GLY A 88 4.50 -2.09 15.21
CA GLY A 88 3.10 -2.38 14.98
C GLY A 88 2.83 -3.85 14.66
N ASP A 89 1.54 -4.18 14.61
CA ASP A 89 1.04 -5.54 14.40
C ASP A 89 0.65 -5.82 12.94
N MET A 90 0.65 -4.78 12.08
CA MET A 90 0.23 -4.88 10.69
C MET A 90 0.95 -3.85 9.82
N ASP A 91 1.30 -4.26 8.60
CA ASP A 91 1.67 -3.40 7.48
C ASP A 91 0.73 -3.71 6.29
N PHE A 92 -0.30 -2.89 6.16
CA PHE A 92 -1.33 -3.00 5.14
C PHE A 92 -1.06 -1.97 4.04
N LYS A 93 -0.61 -2.44 2.89
CA LYS A 93 -0.29 -1.61 1.74
C LYS A 93 -1.40 -1.73 0.71
N VAL A 94 -1.98 -0.60 0.35
CA VAL A 94 -3.07 -0.52 -0.62
C VAL A 94 -2.77 0.50 -1.69
N ALA A 95 -3.05 0.13 -2.94
CA ALA A 95 -2.98 1.01 -4.09
C ALA A 95 -4.30 0.98 -4.86
N GLY A 96 -4.67 2.13 -5.42
CA GLY A 96 -5.91 2.28 -6.17
C GLY A 96 -6.03 3.63 -6.86
N THR A 97 -7.01 3.71 -7.75
CA THR A 97 -7.49 4.97 -8.32
C THR A 97 -8.53 5.58 -7.37
N LYS A 98 -9.19 6.66 -7.78
CA LYS A 98 -10.28 7.23 -6.99
C LYS A 98 -11.44 6.24 -6.84
N ASP A 99 -11.67 5.42 -7.86
CA ASP A 99 -12.88 4.61 -7.99
C ASP A 99 -12.65 3.11 -7.74
N SER A 100 -11.40 2.63 -7.72
CA SER A 100 -11.11 1.19 -7.62
C SER A 100 -9.74 0.86 -7.04
N LEU A 101 -9.66 -0.29 -6.33
CA LEU A 101 -8.40 -0.85 -5.84
C LEU A 101 -7.69 -1.62 -6.97
N THR A 102 -6.37 -1.42 -7.08
CA THR A 102 -5.53 -2.10 -8.08
C THR A 102 -4.61 -3.15 -7.45
N ALA A 103 -4.13 -2.90 -6.23
CA ALA A 103 -3.30 -3.85 -5.51
C ALA A 103 -3.48 -3.75 -3.99
N LEU A 104 -3.34 -4.90 -3.34
CA LEU A 104 -3.32 -5.03 -1.90
C LEU A 104 -2.20 -5.98 -1.47
N GLN A 105 -1.48 -5.61 -0.42
CA GLN A 105 -0.55 -6.48 0.28
C GLN A 105 -0.76 -6.29 1.79
N VAL A 106 -0.95 -7.39 2.52
CA VAL A 106 -1.11 -7.35 3.98
C VAL A 106 -0.04 -8.22 4.60
N ASP A 107 0.77 -7.63 5.47
CA ASP A 107 1.72 -8.33 6.33
C ASP A 107 1.23 -8.21 7.78
N ILE A 108 0.96 -9.34 8.42
CA ILE A 108 0.44 -9.42 9.79
C ILE A 108 1.56 -9.95 10.68
N LYS A 109 1.88 -9.20 11.73
CA LYS A 109 3.07 -9.42 12.57
C LYS A 109 2.65 -9.83 13.97
N GLY A 110 3.23 -10.92 14.47
CA GLY A 110 3.09 -11.31 15.88
C GLY A 110 1.67 -11.71 16.35
N MET A 111 0.69 -11.81 15.44
CA MET A 111 -0.69 -12.16 15.76
C MET A 111 -1.17 -13.36 14.95
N GLN A 112 -2.10 -14.15 15.51
CA GLN A 112 -2.68 -15.34 14.84
C GLN A 112 -3.75 -15.00 13.78
N GLY A 113 -3.92 -13.72 13.46
CA GLY A 113 -4.86 -13.24 12.46
C GLY A 113 -5.49 -11.90 12.85
N LEU A 114 -6.18 -11.30 11.90
CA LEU A 114 -6.92 -10.06 12.08
C LEU A 114 -8.43 -10.32 11.92
N PRO A 115 -9.27 -9.83 12.85
CA PRO A 115 -10.70 -9.75 12.62
C PRO A 115 -10.97 -8.97 11.32
N LEU A 116 -11.84 -9.51 10.45
CA LEU A 116 -12.20 -8.86 9.18
C LEU A 116 -12.69 -7.42 9.37
N LYS A 117 -13.34 -7.14 10.51
CA LYS A 117 -13.78 -5.79 10.87
C LYS A 117 -12.64 -4.76 10.84
N ILE A 118 -11.45 -5.12 11.35
CA ILE A 118 -10.29 -4.21 11.37
C ILE A 118 -9.75 -3.98 9.95
N VAL A 119 -9.83 -4.98 9.09
CA VAL A 119 -9.38 -4.89 7.69
C VAL A 119 -10.33 -4.03 6.84
N THR A 120 -11.61 -3.98 7.20
CA THR A 120 -12.63 -3.22 6.48
C THR A 120 -12.74 -1.75 6.89
N GLU A 121 -12.18 -1.37 8.04
CA GLU A 121 -12.11 0.02 8.51
C GLU A 121 -11.02 0.80 7.76
#